data_AF-M1CQN0-F1
#
_entry.id   AF-M1CQN0-F1
#
_cell.length_a   1.000
_cell.length_b   1.000
_cell.length_c   1.000
_cell.angle_alpha   90.00
_cell.angle_beta   90.00
_cell.angle_gamma   90.00
#
_symmetry.space_group_name_H-M   'P 1'
#
loop_
_entity.id
_entity.type
_entity.pdbx_description
1 polymer ?
#
loop_
_entity_poly.entity_id
_entity_poly.type
_entity_poly.pdbx_seq_one_letter_code
_entity_poly.pdbx_strand_id
1 'polypeptide(L)'
;MGVTLENQLKQLEELQSRYDHQVHQCSDLTCKLDATQKHLNQTTFFLSNAEEELRQSKYTLKERDFIICEQKKAENALAQQACSLRAQLEKSLKDNTSLFLKIDREDKLSADNRSVVNNFQTDLAKQLGFLSNSVATSVCRQNEHLQCVEKFCHDFLESHDKAVVDLKRKTRASRALYVSHLEAMQNVVKLHKASSTAALEEISALASSNSISIKEFFDAEDVEANSLFEELQSTLSTHQGEMALFAGELRQKFHDSTEHLANISEIIQGFFDKLVEESKKLERHASTVDEIQTKCIAEFEAAYEEQSRAEAEKLIADMTTMVSNHLHRQKELVGTRLVDLRETVTGNKTFLDGHVSSMEGITTVAKRKWQDYSTQAGSSTKENADFSAAKHCRMELLMQKCVSTTETAHKQWQSTNESVNDMGSQHVLTMHSVVRNMCDSNEQHVTEFDSTKDAADEVVTRNSEDAVQSFDSLSEKERASISGILDTANTHSETIGVLEHDHASQCTSIEQKALETFQQRYMDYEPTGSTPVRSEPDVPSKGTIESLRTMPVESLLEEFRENNTFESFQVKEVKPSLVPRSPLSQINH
;
A
#
# COMPACT_ATOMS: atom_id res chain seq x y z
N MET A 1 96.49 239.00 6.58
CA MET A 1 96.25 238.26 7.85
C MET A 1 95.42 237.04 7.51
N GLY A 2 95.85 235.78 7.60
CA GLY A 2 97.03 235.19 8.23
C GLY A 2 96.71 233.90 9.00
N VAL A 3 95.45 233.63 9.35
CA VAL A 3 95.08 232.52 10.28
C VAL A 3 93.87 231.67 9.81
N THR A 4 93.12 232.07 8.77
CA THR A 4 91.91 231.35 8.32
C THR A 4 92.13 230.30 7.22
N LEU A 5 93.31 230.27 6.58
CA LEU A 5 93.58 229.34 5.47
C LEU A 5 94.02 227.94 5.94
N GLU A 6 94.57 227.81 7.14
CA GLU A 6 95.10 226.53 7.65
C GLU A 6 94.01 225.64 8.26
N ASN A 7 92.91 226.22 8.77
CA ASN A 7 91.80 225.43 9.35
C ASN A 7 90.87 224.84 8.28
N GLN A 8 90.79 225.44 7.08
CA GLN A 8 89.98 224.93 5.97
C GLN A 8 90.64 223.74 5.26
N LEU A 9 91.98 223.69 5.22
CA LEU A 9 92.69 222.54 4.65
C LEU A 9 92.52 221.28 5.49
N LYS A 10 92.48 221.41 6.83
CA LYS A 10 92.35 220.26 7.75
C LYS A 10 90.96 219.61 7.72
N GLN A 11 89.90 220.38 7.47
CA GLN A 11 88.54 219.81 7.33
C GLN A 11 88.32 219.07 6.00
N LEU A 12 89.06 219.45 4.95
CA LEU A 12 88.95 218.81 3.63
C LEU A 12 89.60 217.42 3.62
N GLU A 13 90.73 217.27 4.30
CA GLU A 13 91.44 215.99 4.44
C GLU A 13 90.61 214.96 5.24
N GLU A 14 89.90 215.43 6.28
CA GLU A 14 89.04 214.59 7.11
C GLU A 14 87.78 214.11 6.36
N LEU A 15 87.27 214.91 5.41
CA LEU A 15 86.14 214.54 4.56
C LEU A 15 86.54 213.50 3.50
N GLN A 16 87.75 213.62 2.96
CA GLN A 16 88.27 212.70 1.95
C GLN A 16 88.52 211.30 2.53
N SER A 17 89.04 211.20 3.76
CA SER A 17 89.19 209.93 4.48
C SER A 17 87.85 209.21 4.75
N ARG A 18 86.78 209.95 5.07
CA ARG A 18 85.45 209.34 5.26
C ARG A 18 84.83 208.83 3.97
N TYR A 19 85.06 209.51 2.84
CA TYR A 19 84.58 209.07 1.54
C TYR A 19 85.25 207.74 1.12
N ASP A 20 86.57 207.63 1.30
CA ASP A 20 87.32 206.43 0.93
C ASP A 20 86.91 205.20 1.76
N HIS A 21 86.59 205.35 3.06
CA HIS A 21 86.07 204.26 3.89
C HIS A 21 84.69 203.75 3.41
N GLN A 22 83.82 204.67 2.96
CA GLN A 22 82.47 204.34 2.52
C GLN A 22 82.46 203.64 1.16
N VAL A 23 83.37 204.01 0.26
CA VAL A 23 83.57 203.33 -1.04
C VAL A 23 84.07 201.89 -0.84
N HIS A 24 85.00 201.65 0.09
CA HIS A 24 85.43 200.28 0.43
C HIS A 24 84.31 199.42 1.01
N GLN A 25 83.45 199.99 1.87
CA GLN A 25 82.30 199.26 2.42
C GLN A 25 81.29 198.84 1.35
N CYS A 26 81.01 199.71 0.36
CA CYS A 26 80.12 199.39 -0.77
C CYS A 26 80.71 198.30 -1.68
N SER A 27 82.02 198.27 -1.87
CA SER A 27 82.69 197.21 -2.64
C SER A 27 82.57 195.84 -1.96
N ASP A 28 82.77 195.78 -0.63
CA ASP A 28 82.73 194.51 0.11
C ASP A 28 81.32 193.91 0.17
N LEU A 29 80.29 194.76 0.28
CA LEU A 29 78.88 194.35 0.21
C LEU A 29 78.49 193.80 -1.17
N THR A 30 79.03 194.37 -2.25
CA THR A 30 78.73 193.92 -3.62
C THR A 30 79.31 192.53 -3.88
N CYS A 31 80.54 192.24 -3.42
CA CYS A 31 81.13 190.90 -3.52
C CYS A 31 80.35 189.83 -2.76
N LYS A 32 79.82 190.16 -1.56
CA LYS A 32 79.00 189.22 -0.78
C LYS A 32 77.67 188.90 -1.47
N LEU A 33 77.05 189.89 -2.13
CA LEU A 33 75.79 189.68 -2.86
C LEU A 33 75.96 188.71 -4.03
N ASP A 34 77.03 188.88 -4.82
CA ASP A 34 77.29 188.05 -6.01
C ASP A 34 77.61 186.58 -5.64
N ALA A 35 78.34 186.36 -4.53
CA ALA A 35 78.60 185.02 -4.01
C ALA A 35 77.31 184.29 -3.57
N THR A 36 76.35 185.01 -2.98
CA THR A 36 75.10 184.43 -2.48
C THR A 36 74.17 184.02 -3.64
N GLN A 37 74.12 184.82 -4.71
CA GLN A 37 73.31 184.52 -5.89
C GLN A 37 73.79 183.26 -6.63
N LYS A 38 75.11 183.07 -6.74
CA LYS A 38 75.68 181.84 -7.35
C LYS A 38 75.33 180.57 -6.58
N HIS A 39 75.35 180.62 -5.25
CA HIS A 39 75.08 179.44 -4.42
C HIS A 39 73.61 179.01 -4.47
N LEU A 40 72.68 179.96 -4.59
CA LEU A 40 71.24 179.66 -4.73
C LEU A 40 70.94 178.93 -6.03
N ASN A 41 71.52 179.39 -7.15
CA ASN A 41 71.30 178.77 -8.47
C ASN A 41 71.82 177.32 -8.54
N GLN A 42 72.93 177.01 -7.87
CA GLN A 42 73.46 175.62 -7.81
C GLN A 42 72.53 174.68 -7.03
N THR A 43 71.95 175.12 -5.90
CA THR A 43 71.06 174.28 -5.09
C THR A 43 69.76 173.97 -5.84
N THR A 44 69.20 174.93 -6.59
CA THR A 44 67.97 174.72 -7.37
C THR A 44 68.15 173.66 -8.47
N PHE A 45 69.32 173.60 -9.11
CA PHE A 45 69.60 172.59 -10.14
C PHE A 45 69.63 171.15 -9.59
N PHE A 46 70.29 170.93 -8.45
CA PHE A 46 70.36 169.58 -7.85
C PHE A 46 69.01 169.06 -7.36
N LEU A 47 68.15 169.94 -6.83
CA LEU A 47 66.82 169.54 -6.34
C LEU A 47 65.92 169.04 -7.48
N SER A 48 65.94 169.73 -8.62
CA SER A 48 65.15 169.34 -9.80
C SER A 48 65.59 167.98 -10.35
N ASN A 49 66.88 167.68 -10.36
CA ASN A 49 67.39 166.40 -10.90
C ASN A 49 67.00 165.20 -10.00
N ALA A 50 67.01 165.39 -8.67
CA ALA A 50 66.63 164.33 -7.73
C ALA A 50 65.12 164.00 -7.77
N GLU A 51 64.25 164.98 -8.01
CA GLU A 51 62.81 164.75 -8.19
C GLU A 51 62.51 163.93 -9.45
N GLU A 52 63.24 164.16 -10.54
CA GLU A 52 63.08 163.42 -11.80
C GLU A 52 63.46 161.93 -11.64
N GLU A 53 64.60 161.62 -11.01
CA GLU A 53 65.07 160.24 -10.79
C GLU A 53 64.11 159.42 -9.89
N LEU A 54 63.56 160.02 -8.83
CA LEU A 54 62.58 159.36 -7.96
C LEU A 54 61.30 159.00 -8.75
N ARG A 55 60.88 159.87 -9.66
CA ARG A 55 59.70 159.64 -10.49
C ARG A 55 59.95 158.48 -11.45
N GLN A 56 61.14 158.39 -12.03
CA GLN A 56 61.52 157.32 -12.97
C GLN A 56 61.55 155.94 -12.28
N SER A 57 62.11 155.85 -11.08
CA SER A 57 62.17 154.59 -10.32
C SER A 57 60.79 154.03 -9.94
N LYS A 58 59.86 154.91 -9.54
CA LYS A 58 58.47 154.51 -9.22
C LYS A 58 57.73 153.91 -10.41
N TYR A 59 58.02 154.36 -11.63
CA TYR A 59 57.41 153.83 -12.84
C TYR A 59 57.86 152.38 -13.12
N THR A 60 59.17 152.13 -13.06
CA THR A 60 59.77 150.81 -13.32
C THR A 60 59.30 149.74 -12.33
N LEU A 61 59.02 150.10 -11.08
CA LEU A 61 58.53 149.14 -10.08
C LEU A 61 57.12 148.63 -10.44
N LYS A 62 56.21 149.53 -10.84
CA LYS A 62 54.84 149.16 -11.22
C LYS A 62 54.81 148.27 -12.47
N GLU A 63 55.72 148.50 -13.40
CA GLU A 63 55.88 147.68 -14.61
C GLU A 63 56.20 146.21 -14.27
N ARG A 64 57.08 145.98 -13.29
CA ARG A 64 57.48 144.64 -12.86
C ARG A 64 56.35 143.89 -12.15
N ASP A 65 55.56 144.57 -11.30
CA ASP A 65 54.46 143.95 -10.55
C ASP A 65 53.33 143.45 -11.47
N PHE A 66 53.07 144.14 -12.58
CA PHE A 66 52.08 143.73 -13.58
C PHE A 66 52.44 142.37 -14.20
N ILE A 67 53.69 142.18 -14.61
CA ILE A 67 54.17 140.94 -15.24
C ILE A 67 54.03 139.74 -14.28
N ILE A 68 54.38 139.93 -13.00
CA ILE A 68 54.28 138.88 -11.98
C ILE A 68 52.82 138.45 -11.77
N CYS A 69 51.89 139.41 -11.77
CA CYS A 69 50.47 139.14 -11.61
C CYS A 69 49.92 138.23 -12.72
N GLU A 70 50.25 138.55 -13.98
CA GLU A 70 49.79 137.76 -15.13
C GLU A 70 50.40 136.35 -15.14
N GLN A 71 51.70 136.21 -14.85
CA GLN A 71 52.34 134.89 -14.77
C GLN A 71 51.70 133.98 -13.72
N LYS A 72 51.32 134.55 -12.56
CA LYS A 72 50.67 133.79 -11.49
C LYS A 72 49.26 133.31 -11.84
N LYS A 73 48.53 134.05 -12.70
CA LYS A 73 47.22 133.60 -13.20
C LYS A 73 47.35 132.37 -14.09
N ALA A 74 48.32 132.37 -15.01
CA ALA A 74 48.57 131.22 -15.90
C ALA A 74 49.00 129.96 -15.13
N GLU A 75 49.89 130.11 -14.14
CA GLU A 75 50.36 128.99 -13.31
C GLU A 75 49.19 128.30 -12.58
N ASN A 76 48.30 129.08 -11.94
CA ASN A 76 47.14 128.53 -11.25
C ASN A 76 46.18 127.78 -12.20
N ALA A 77 45.97 128.31 -13.41
CA ALA A 77 45.11 127.69 -14.40
C ALA A 77 45.68 126.33 -14.89
N LEU A 78 46.99 126.26 -15.14
CA LEU A 78 47.67 125.01 -15.52
C LEU A 78 47.66 123.98 -14.39
N ALA A 79 47.90 124.40 -13.14
CA ALA A 79 47.86 123.50 -11.98
C ALA A 79 46.45 122.90 -11.77
N GLN A 80 45.40 123.69 -11.94
CA GLN A 80 44.03 123.20 -11.83
C GLN A 80 43.69 122.17 -12.92
N GLN A 81 44.16 122.39 -14.15
CA GLN A 81 44.00 121.43 -15.24
C GLN A 81 44.72 120.10 -14.97
N ALA A 82 45.95 120.15 -14.42
CA ALA A 82 46.70 118.95 -14.04
C ALA A 82 46.01 118.15 -12.92
N CYS A 83 45.41 118.83 -11.93
CA CYS A 83 44.63 118.19 -10.87
C CYS A 83 43.39 117.47 -11.41
N SER A 84 42.66 118.07 -12.37
CA SER A 84 41.49 117.47 -13.01
C SER A 84 41.87 116.19 -13.78
N LEU A 85 42.93 116.24 -14.57
CA LEU A 85 43.48 115.09 -15.31
C LEU A 85 43.86 113.93 -14.39
N ARG A 86 44.53 114.23 -13.26
CA ARG A 86 44.90 113.21 -12.27
C ARG A 86 43.66 112.53 -11.67
N ALA A 87 42.63 113.30 -11.31
CA ALA A 87 41.39 112.76 -10.77
C ALA A 87 40.66 111.86 -11.77
N GLN A 88 40.66 112.21 -13.06
CA GLN A 88 40.09 111.36 -14.11
C GLN A 88 40.89 110.07 -14.31
N LEU A 89 42.23 110.13 -14.30
CA LEU A 89 43.08 108.94 -14.39
C LEU A 89 42.91 107.99 -13.20
N GLU A 90 42.84 108.52 -11.98
CA GLU A 90 42.56 107.73 -10.76
C GLU A 90 41.18 107.07 -10.83
N LYS A 91 40.16 107.78 -11.34
CA LYS A 91 38.84 107.21 -11.58
C LYS A 91 38.89 106.06 -12.60
N SER A 92 39.52 106.25 -13.76
CA SER A 92 39.67 105.21 -14.79
C SER A 92 40.45 103.99 -14.28
N LEU A 93 41.49 104.19 -13.48
CA LEU A 93 42.25 103.10 -12.87
C LEU A 93 41.37 102.28 -11.90
N LYS A 94 40.54 102.96 -11.09
CA LYS A 94 39.59 102.31 -10.18
C LYS A 94 38.50 101.53 -10.94
N ASP A 95 37.98 102.11 -12.02
CA ASP A 95 36.98 101.45 -12.88
C ASP A 95 37.57 100.21 -13.56
N ASN A 96 38.80 100.28 -14.10
CA ASN A 96 39.51 99.13 -14.65
C ASN A 96 39.75 98.04 -13.60
N THR A 97 40.16 98.41 -12.39
CA THR A 97 40.35 97.45 -11.29
C THR A 97 39.03 96.75 -10.93
N SER A 98 37.92 97.50 -10.90
CA SER A 98 36.59 96.92 -10.67
C SER A 98 36.13 96.01 -11.80
N LEU A 99 36.52 96.28 -13.06
CA LEU A 99 36.21 95.42 -14.20
C LEU A 99 36.99 94.11 -14.13
N PHE A 100 38.30 94.15 -13.87
CA PHE A 100 39.12 92.94 -13.69
C PHE A 100 38.60 92.06 -12.56
N LEU A 101 38.24 92.65 -11.40
CA LEU A 101 37.65 91.90 -10.29
C LEU A 101 36.31 91.23 -10.66
N LYS A 102 35.52 91.84 -11.55
CA LYS A 102 34.27 91.24 -12.05
C LYS A 102 34.54 90.09 -13.01
N ILE A 103 35.49 90.27 -13.94
CA ILE A 103 35.91 89.21 -14.88
C ILE A 103 36.46 88.01 -14.10
N ASP A 104 37.38 88.23 -13.15
CA ASP A 104 37.95 87.16 -12.33
C ASP A 104 36.87 86.41 -11.53
N ARG A 105 35.87 87.14 -11.01
CA ARG A 105 34.75 86.54 -10.30
C ARG A 105 33.85 85.73 -11.24
N GLU A 106 33.62 86.22 -12.45
CA GLU A 106 32.82 85.56 -13.49
C GLU A 106 33.50 84.30 -13.99
N ASP A 107 34.79 84.36 -14.32
CA ASP A 107 35.60 83.21 -14.71
C ASP A 107 35.62 82.14 -13.61
N LYS A 108 35.78 82.56 -12.35
CA LYS A 108 35.69 81.65 -11.21
C LYS A 108 34.30 81.01 -11.08
N LEU A 109 33.23 81.77 -11.23
CA LEU A 109 31.87 81.24 -11.17
C LEU A 109 31.58 80.29 -12.35
N SER A 110 32.06 80.60 -13.55
CA SER A 110 31.94 79.73 -14.72
C SER A 110 32.69 78.40 -14.49
N ALA A 111 33.93 78.46 -13.99
CA ALA A 111 34.71 77.27 -13.66
C ALA A 111 34.05 76.43 -12.55
N ASP A 112 33.60 77.08 -11.46
CA ASP A 112 32.90 76.41 -10.35
C ASP A 112 31.61 75.75 -10.85
N ASN A 113 30.78 76.44 -11.63
CA ASN A 113 29.55 75.88 -12.21
C ASN A 113 29.85 74.69 -13.13
N ARG A 114 30.88 74.80 -13.98
CA ARG A 114 31.28 73.71 -14.88
C ARG A 114 31.80 72.49 -14.11
N SER A 115 32.48 72.71 -12.99
CA SER A 115 32.89 71.62 -12.08
C SER A 115 31.69 70.91 -11.46
N VAL A 116 30.66 71.63 -11.04
CA VAL A 116 29.42 71.05 -10.48
C VAL A 116 28.68 70.23 -11.55
N VAL A 117 28.57 70.74 -12.77
CA VAL A 117 27.96 70.02 -13.90
C VAL A 117 28.72 68.74 -14.23
N ASN A 118 30.05 68.79 -14.32
CA ASN A 118 30.88 67.62 -14.61
C ASN A 118 30.81 66.58 -13.47
N ASN A 119 30.81 67.02 -12.21
CA ASN A 119 30.63 66.14 -11.06
C ASN A 119 29.26 65.47 -11.09
N PHE A 120 28.19 66.21 -11.38
CA PHE A 120 26.86 65.66 -11.53
C PHE A 120 26.77 64.65 -12.69
N GLN A 121 27.38 64.94 -13.84
CA GLN A 121 27.45 64.00 -14.97
C GLN A 121 28.14 62.70 -14.55
N THR A 122 29.26 62.79 -13.84
CA THR A 122 30.03 61.64 -13.37
C THR A 122 29.23 60.82 -12.35
N ASP A 123 28.56 61.48 -11.41
CA ASP A 123 27.74 60.81 -10.40
C ASP A 123 26.50 60.18 -11.03
N LEU A 124 25.86 60.82 -12.01
CA LEU A 124 24.75 60.25 -12.76
C LEU A 124 25.17 58.96 -13.50
N ALA A 125 26.32 58.97 -14.17
CA ALA A 125 26.86 57.78 -14.84
C ALA A 125 27.15 56.64 -13.83
N LYS A 126 27.74 56.96 -12.67
CA LYS A 126 27.97 55.98 -11.61
C LYS A 126 26.65 55.38 -11.09
N GLN A 127 25.64 56.21 -10.82
CA GLN A 127 24.33 55.77 -10.34
C GLN A 127 23.62 54.89 -11.38
N LEU A 128 23.67 55.24 -12.67
CA LEU A 128 23.14 54.40 -13.76
C LEU A 128 23.89 53.08 -13.88
N GLY A 129 25.22 53.08 -13.73
CA GLY A 129 26.01 51.85 -13.69
C GLY A 129 25.65 50.93 -12.51
N PHE A 130 25.45 51.49 -11.31
CA PHE A 130 24.99 50.72 -10.15
C PHE A 130 23.58 50.14 -10.35
N LEU A 131 22.67 50.93 -10.92
CA LEU A 131 21.32 50.48 -11.23
C LEU A 131 21.34 49.36 -12.27
N SER A 132 22.07 49.53 -13.37
CA SER A 132 22.22 48.50 -14.41
C SER A 132 22.82 47.21 -13.88
N ASN A 133 23.87 47.29 -13.05
CA ASN A 133 24.44 46.10 -12.42
C ASN A 133 23.46 45.43 -11.44
N SER A 134 22.67 46.21 -10.70
CA SER A 134 21.68 45.68 -9.76
C SER A 134 20.55 44.96 -10.50
N VAL A 135 20.03 45.54 -11.59
CA VAL A 135 19.02 44.91 -12.45
C VAL A 135 19.59 43.66 -13.11
N ALA A 136 20.77 43.71 -13.71
CA ALA A 136 21.41 42.54 -14.32
C ALA A 136 21.63 41.40 -13.31
N THR A 137 22.10 41.72 -12.10
CA THR A 137 22.25 40.73 -11.02
C THR A 137 20.90 40.13 -10.61
N SER A 138 19.85 40.96 -10.53
CA SER A 138 18.49 40.49 -10.22
C SER A 138 17.93 39.58 -11.31
N VAL A 139 18.06 39.98 -12.58
CA VAL A 139 17.67 39.21 -13.77
C VAL A 139 18.39 37.86 -13.79
N CYS A 140 19.71 37.86 -13.60
CA CYS A 140 20.51 36.63 -13.55
C CYS A 140 20.00 35.67 -12.46
N ARG A 141 19.77 36.16 -11.24
CA ARG A 141 19.23 35.35 -10.14
C ARG A 141 17.83 34.82 -10.42
N GLN A 142 16.94 35.63 -11.01
CA GLN A 142 15.60 35.16 -11.39
C GLN A 142 15.67 34.08 -12.47
N ASN A 143 16.57 34.22 -13.45
CA ASN A 143 16.77 33.21 -14.49
C ASN A 143 17.35 31.91 -13.91
N GLU A 144 18.31 31.98 -12.97
CA GLU A 144 18.81 30.80 -12.24
C GLU A 144 17.66 30.08 -11.50
N HIS A 145 16.77 30.83 -10.84
CA HIS A 145 15.60 30.26 -10.18
C HIS A 145 14.63 29.56 -11.15
N LEU A 146 14.37 30.17 -12.32
CA LEU A 146 13.54 29.55 -13.36
C LEU A 146 14.17 28.25 -13.89
N GLN A 147 15.47 28.24 -14.18
CA GLN A 147 16.18 27.03 -14.58
C GLN A 147 16.13 25.93 -13.52
N CYS A 148 16.17 26.30 -12.23
CA CYS A 148 16.00 25.34 -11.14
C CYS A 148 14.58 24.73 -11.13
N VAL A 149 13.54 25.53 -11.37
CA VAL A 149 12.15 25.05 -11.49
C VAL A 149 11.99 24.11 -12.67
N GLU A 150 12.53 24.48 -13.84
CA GLU A 150 12.50 23.61 -15.02
C GLU A 150 13.19 22.28 -14.76
N LYS A 151 14.39 22.31 -14.17
CA LYS A 151 15.12 21.09 -13.83
C LYS A 151 14.32 20.21 -12.86
N PHE A 152 13.75 20.80 -11.81
CA PHE A 152 12.93 20.05 -10.85
C PHE A 152 11.70 19.41 -11.52
N CYS A 153 11.05 20.11 -12.44
CA CYS A 153 9.93 19.58 -13.21
C CYS A 153 10.34 18.37 -14.07
N HIS A 154 11.50 18.44 -14.74
CA HIS A 154 12.02 17.33 -15.54
C HIS A 154 12.42 16.14 -14.67
N ASP A 155 13.18 16.36 -13.60
CA ASP A 155 13.61 15.31 -12.65
C ASP A 155 12.38 14.61 -12.03
N PHE A 156 11.33 15.38 -11.69
CA PHE A 156 10.08 14.83 -11.19
C PHE A 156 9.38 13.98 -12.27
N LEU A 157 9.24 14.47 -13.50
CA LEU A 157 8.60 13.73 -14.60
C LEU A 157 9.31 12.40 -14.87
N GLU A 158 10.65 12.38 -14.91
CA GLU A 158 11.42 11.15 -15.13
C GLU A 158 11.18 10.14 -14.00
N SER A 159 11.26 10.59 -12.75
CA SER A 159 11.02 9.76 -11.58
C SER A 159 9.57 9.23 -11.55
N HIS A 160 8.60 10.09 -11.84
CA HIS A 160 7.18 9.77 -11.91
C HIS A 160 6.89 8.74 -13.02
N ASP A 161 7.35 8.97 -14.25
CA ASP A 161 7.14 8.06 -15.37
C ASP A 161 7.71 6.66 -15.08
N LYS A 162 8.91 6.61 -14.47
CA LYS A 162 9.50 5.35 -14.01
C LYS A 162 8.65 4.66 -12.93
N ALA A 163 8.14 5.42 -11.96
CA ALA A 163 7.28 4.90 -10.91
C ALA A 163 5.95 4.35 -11.46
N VAL A 164 5.30 5.05 -12.40
CA VAL A 164 4.06 4.61 -13.04
C VAL A 164 4.27 3.33 -13.85
N VAL A 165 5.36 3.24 -14.62
CA VAL A 165 5.70 2.00 -15.34
C VAL A 165 5.93 0.84 -14.36
N ASP A 166 6.62 1.09 -13.25
CA ASP A 166 6.87 0.07 -12.22
C ASP A 166 5.58 -0.40 -11.53
N LEU A 167 4.69 0.54 -11.20
CA LEU A 167 3.37 0.23 -10.61
C LEU A 167 2.53 -0.61 -11.56
N LYS A 168 2.41 -0.23 -12.84
CA LYS A 168 1.68 -1.03 -13.85
C LYS A 168 2.25 -2.43 -13.99
N ARG A 169 3.59 -2.55 -14.03
CA ARG A 169 4.28 -3.84 -14.09
C ARG A 169 3.97 -4.70 -12.88
N LYS A 170 4.03 -4.13 -11.67
CA LYS A 170 3.70 -4.83 -10.41
C LYS A 170 2.23 -5.25 -10.36
N THR A 171 1.30 -4.40 -10.78
CA THR A 171 -0.14 -4.75 -10.86
C THR A 171 -0.39 -5.92 -11.81
N ARG A 172 0.21 -5.90 -13.01
CA ARG A 172 0.12 -7.02 -13.97
C ARG A 172 0.77 -8.31 -13.44
N ALA A 173 1.92 -8.20 -12.79
CA ALA A 173 2.61 -9.34 -12.18
C ALA A 173 1.78 -9.94 -11.03
N SER A 174 1.15 -9.09 -10.21
CA SER A 174 0.25 -9.53 -9.14
C SER A 174 -0.95 -10.28 -9.71
N ARG A 175 -1.61 -9.77 -10.76
CA ARG A 175 -2.67 -10.49 -11.48
C ARG A 175 -2.20 -11.87 -11.95
N ALA A 176 -1.08 -11.92 -12.67
CA ALA A 176 -0.55 -13.19 -13.19
C ALA A 176 -0.29 -14.22 -12.08
N LEU A 177 0.25 -13.75 -10.94
CA LEU A 177 0.48 -14.59 -9.77
C LEU A 177 -0.83 -15.10 -9.15
N TYR A 178 -1.85 -14.25 -9.03
CA TYR A 178 -3.19 -14.66 -8.57
C TYR A 178 -3.81 -15.73 -9.47
N VAL A 179 -3.80 -15.52 -10.79
CA VAL A 179 -4.33 -16.49 -11.77
C VAL A 179 -3.59 -17.82 -11.66
N SER A 180 -2.26 -17.78 -11.60
CA SER A 180 -1.43 -18.99 -11.46
C SER A 180 -1.75 -19.75 -10.15
N HIS A 181 -1.99 -19.05 -9.04
CA HIS A 181 -2.41 -19.71 -7.80
C HIS A 181 -3.80 -20.34 -7.91
N LEU A 182 -4.76 -19.68 -8.56
CA LEU A 182 -6.09 -20.25 -8.81
C LEU A 182 -6.01 -21.50 -9.71
N GLU A 183 -5.16 -21.50 -10.72
CA GLU A 183 -4.87 -22.68 -11.55
C GLU A 183 -4.23 -23.82 -10.76
N ALA A 184 -3.26 -23.51 -9.88
CA ALA A 184 -2.65 -24.51 -9.02
C ALA A 184 -3.69 -25.16 -8.09
N MET A 185 -4.59 -24.36 -7.51
CA MET A 185 -5.71 -24.88 -6.70
C MET A 185 -6.65 -25.75 -7.52
N GLN A 186 -6.99 -25.33 -8.74
CA GLN A 186 -7.81 -26.12 -9.67
C GLN A 186 -7.21 -27.51 -9.92
N ASN A 187 -5.90 -27.58 -10.14
CA ASN A 187 -5.20 -28.84 -10.34
C ASN A 187 -5.27 -29.75 -9.12
N VAL A 188 -5.14 -29.20 -7.90
CA VAL A 188 -5.30 -29.95 -6.65
C VAL A 188 -6.72 -30.50 -6.51
N VAL A 189 -7.76 -29.69 -6.80
CA VAL A 189 -9.16 -30.14 -6.74
C VAL A 189 -9.44 -31.24 -7.76
N LYS A 190 -8.94 -31.11 -9.00
CA LYS A 190 -9.06 -32.14 -10.03
C LYS A 190 -8.33 -33.43 -9.66
N LEU A 191 -7.15 -33.33 -9.05
CA LEU A 191 -6.42 -34.48 -8.53
C LEU A 191 -7.17 -35.17 -7.39
N HIS A 192 -7.76 -34.40 -6.47
CA HIS A 192 -8.59 -34.94 -5.39
C HIS A 192 -9.82 -35.67 -5.94
N LYS A 193 -10.52 -35.11 -6.93
CA LYS A 193 -11.60 -35.79 -7.65
C LYS A 193 -11.12 -37.13 -8.22
N ALA A 194 -10.05 -37.12 -9.02
CA ALA A 194 -9.55 -38.33 -9.66
C ALA A 194 -9.16 -39.41 -8.64
N SER A 195 -8.43 -39.04 -7.58
CA SER A 195 -8.02 -39.97 -6.52
C SER A 195 -9.20 -40.49 -5.72
N SER A 196 -10.17 -39.64 -5.38
CA SER A 196 -11.36 -40.03 -4.62
C SER A 196 -12.27 -40.95 -5.44
N THR A 197 -12.52 -40.62 -6.71
CA THR A 197 -13.29 -41.47 -7.63
C THR A 197 -12.64 -42.83 -7.81
N ALA A 198 -11.31 -42.89 -8.04
CA ALA A 198 -10.60 -44.16 -8.17
C ALA A 198 -10.73 -45.04 -6.91
N ALA A 199 -10.57 -44.45 -5.71
CA ALA A 199 -10.73 -45.17 -4.46
C ALA A 199 -12.17 -45.67 -4.23
N LEU A 200 -13.17 -44.87 -4.60
CA LEU A 200 -14.59 -45.27 -4.51
C LEU A 200 -14.93 -46.39 -5.49
N GLU A 201 -14.40 -46.35 -6.71
CA GLU A 201 -14.53 -47.43 -7.70
C GLU A 201 -13.86 -48.72 -7.22
N GLU A 202 -12.69 -48.64 -6.59
CA GLU A 202 -12.01 -49.78 -5.97
C GLU A 202 -12.85 -50.41 -4.85
N ILE A 203 -13.45 -49.59 -3.97
CA ILE A 203 -14.38 -50.07 -2.93
C ILE A 203 -15.59 -50.78 -3.56
N SER A 204 -16.14 -50.24 -4.64
CA SER A 204 -17.26 -50.84 -5.36
C SER A 204 -16.90 -52.18 -5.99
N ALA A 205 -15.70 -52.27 -6.59
CA ALA A 205 -15.16 -53.50 -7.15
C ALA A 205 -14.92 -54.56 -6.06
N LEU A 206 -14.36 -54.18 -4.90
CA LEU A 206 -14.19 -55.06 -3.74
C LEU A 206 -15.53 -55.56 -3.18
N ALA A 207 -16.54 -54.69 -3.07
CA ALA A 207 -17.88 -55.10 -2.64
C ALA A 207 -18.50 -56.13 -3.60
N SER A 208 -18.35 -55.90 -4.91
CA SER A 208 -18.82 -56.82 -5.94
C SER A 208 -18.06 -58.16 -5.89
N SER A 209 -16.73 -58.11 -5.76
CA SER A 209 -15.88 -59.29 -5.62
C SER A 209 -16.24 -60.10 -4.38
N ASN A 210 -16.44 -59.46 -3.23
CA ASN A 210 -16.83 -60.14 -1.99
C ASN A 210 -18.19 -60.84 -2.15
N SER A 211 -19.18 -60.19 -2.77
CA SER A 211 -20.48 -60.83 -3.02
C SER A 211 -20.35 -62.03 -3.95
N ILE A 212 -19.49 -61.95 -4.98
CA ILE A 212 -19.23 -63.07 -5.89
C ILE A 212 -18.54 -64.21 -5.13
N SER A 213 -17.48 -63.94 -4.36
CA SER A 213 -16.77 -64.98 -3.60
C SER A 213 -17.66 -65.65 -2.55
N ILE A 214 -18.54 -64.90 -1.88
CA ILE A 214 -19.54 -65.48 -0.96
C ILE A 214 -20.50 -66.38 -1.73
N LYS A 215 -21.02 -65.91 -2.86
CA LYS A 215 -21.91 -66.71 -3.70
C LYS A 215 -21.24 -67.99 -4.19
N GLU A 216 -20.02 -67.91 -4.71
CA GLU A 216 -19.25 -69.09 -5.17
C GLU A 216 -19.01 -70.10 -4.04
N PHE A 217 -18.71 -69.62 -2.83
CA PHE A 217 -18.58 -70.48 -1.64
C PHE A 217 -19.89 -71.19 -1.32
N PHE A 218 -21.01 -70.47 -1.28
CA PHE A 218 -22.31 -71.06 -1.02
C PHE A 218 -22.79 -71.98 -2.15
N ASP A 219 -22.52 -71.66 -3.42
CA ASP A 219 -22.85 -72.51 -4.57
C ASP A 219 -22.08 -73.84 -4.50
N ALA A 220 -20.81 -73.82 -4.05
CA ALA A 220 -20.01 -75.04 -3.83
C ALA A 220 -20.54 -75.87 -2.65
N GLU A 221 -20.81 -75.24 -1.50
CA GLU A 221 -21.40 -75.89 -0.34
C GLU A 221 -22.82 -76.42 -0.62
N ASP A 222 -23.60 -75.75 -1.48
CA ASP A 222 -24.95 -76.19 -1.85
C ASP A 222 -24.91 -77.54 -2.56
N VAL A 223 -23.93 -77.76 -3.44
CA VAL A 223 -23.73 -79.06 -4.11
C VAL A 223 -23.43 -80.16 -3.09
N GLU A 224 -22.51 -79.92 -2.16
CA GLU A 224 -22.12 -80.90 -1.15
C GLU A 224 -23.26 -81.17 -0.15
N ALA A 225 -23.88 -80.12 0.38
CA ALA A 225 -25.01 -80.20 1.30
C ALA A 225 -26.21 -80.93 0.67
N ASN A 226 -26.59 -80.59 -0.58
CA ASN A 226 -27.67 -81.27 -1.28
C ASN A 226 -27.36 -82.76 -1.44
N SER A 227 -26.11 -83.13 -1.79
CA SER A 227 -25.72 -84.53 -1.90
C SER A 227 -25.84 -85.29 -0.57
N LEU A 228 -25.43 -84.67 0.56
CA LEU A 228 -25.53 -85.25 1.89
C LEU A 228 -26.99 -85.41 2.34
N PHE A 229 -27.85 -84.42 2.04
CA PHE A 229 -29.27 -84.50 2.33
C PHE A 229 -29.97 -85.58 1.49
N GLU A 230 -29.64 -85.68 0.19
CA GLU A 230 -30.15 -86.75 -0.68
C GLU A 230 -29.72 -88.14 -0.18
N GLU A 231 -28.44 -88.31 0.19
CA GLU A 231 -27.93 -89.56 0.75
C GLU A 231 -28.61 -89.91 2.08
N LEU A 232 -28.75 -88.94 2.99
CA LEU A 232 -29.42 -89.14 4.28
C LEU A 232 -30.90 -89.49 4.09
N GLN A 233 -31.59 -88.82 3.18
CA GLN A 233 -33.00 -89.09 2.88
C GLN A 233 -33.19 -90.47 2.23
N SER A 234 -32.30 -90.85 1.32
CA SER A 234 -32.25 -92.19 0.73
C SER A 234 -32.01 -93.27 1.79
N THR A 235 -31.05 -93.04 2.70
CA THR A 235 -30.71 -93.96 3.79
C THR A 235 -31.88 -94.12 4.75
N LEU A 236 -32.50 -93.02 5.20
CA LEU A 236 -33.66 -93.05 6.09
C LEU A 236 -34.85 -93.78 5.43
N SER A 237 -35.10 -93.54 4.15
CA SER A 237 -36.16 -94.22 3.39
C SER A 237 -35.91 -95.73 3.30
N THR A 238 -34.65 -96.12 3.06
CA THR A 238 -34.24 -97.54 3.03
C THR A 238 -34.44 -98.17 4.41
N HIS A 239 -33.97 -97.52 5.47
CA HIS A 239 -34.09 -98.00 6.85
C HIS A 239 -35.56 -98.12 7.29
N GLN A 240 -36.43 -97.19 6.87
CA GLN A 240 -37.87 -97.26 7.09
C GLN A 240 -38.48 -98.49 6.39
N GLY A 241 -38.09 -98.74 5.13
CA GLY A 241 -38.51 -99.92 4.38
C GLY A 241 -38.05 -101.25 5.02
N GLU A 242 -36.78 -101.36 5.38
CA GLU A 242 -36.23 -102.54 6.06
C GLU A 242 -36.90 -102.80 7.40
N MET A 243 -37.19 -101.75 8.17
CA MET A 243 -37.87 -101.86 9.45
C MET A 243 -39.32 -102.33 9.31
N ALA A 244 -40.03 -101.85 8.29
CA ALA A 244 -41.37 -102.31 7.96
C ALA A 244 -41.37 -103.80 7.56
N LEU A 245 -40.39 -104.23 6.75
CA LEU A 245 -40.18 -105.64 6.39
C LEU A 245 -39.88 -106.49 7.64
N PHE A 246 -38.92 -106.08 8.46
CA PHE A 246 -38.55 -106.78 9.69
C PHE A 246 -39.73 -106.94 10.66
N ALA A 247 -40.53 -105.89 10.85
CA ALA A 247 -41.73 -105.97 11.67
C ALA A 247 -42.82 -106.86 11.05
N GLY A 248 -42.92 -106.89 9.73
CA GLY A 248 -43.75 -107.84 8.99
C GLY A 248 -43.34 -109.29 9.26
N GLU A 249 -42.06 -109.61 9.12
CA GLU A 249 -41.50 -110.95 9.37
C GLU A 249 -41.68 -111.40 10.83
N LEU A 250 -41.44 -110.51 11.81
CA LEU A 250 -41.68 -110.81 13.23
C LEU A 250 -43.14 -111.12 13.51
N ARG A 251 -44.06 -110.31 12.96
CA ARG A 251 -45.49 -110.53 13.11
C ARG A 251 -45.91 -111.87 12.51
N GLN A 252 -45.37 -112.23 11.34
CA GLN A 252 -45.59 -113.53 10.71
C GLN A 252 -45.04 -114.67 11.58
N LYS A 253 -43.80 -114.59 12.08
CA LYS A 253 -43.22 -115.64 12.94
C LYS A 253 -44.00 -115.87 14.23
N PHE A 254 -44.50 -114.80 14.86
CA PHE A 254 -45.36 -114.95 16.05
C PHE A 254 -46.70 -115.60 15.69
N HIS A 255 -47.30 -115.21 14.56
CA HIS A 255 -48.52 -115.83 14.06
C HIS A 255 -48.32 -117.33 13.81
N ASP A 256 -47.28 -117.70 13.06
CA ASP A 256 -46.93 -119.10 12.78
C ASP A 256 -46.70 -119.89 14.08
N SER A 257 -46.01 -119.31 15.07
CA SER A 257 -45.78 -119.95 16.37
C SER A 257 -47.07 -120.14 17.17
N THR A 258 -47.99 -119.19 17.14
CA THR A 258 -49.31 -119.32 17.79
C THR A 258 -50.15 -120.39 17.10
N GLU A 259 -50.16 -120.44 15.77
CA GLU A 259 -50.83 -121.49 15.00
C GLU A 259 -50.24 -122.87 15.30
N HIS A 260 -48.91 -122.99 15.33
CA HIS A 260 -48.24 -124.26 15.64
C HIS A 260 -48.56 -124.74 17.07
N LEU A 261 -48.59 -123.83 18.05
CA LEU A 261 -48.99 -124.14 19.42
C LEU A 261 -50.46 -124.59 19.50
N ALA A 262 -51.36 -123.94 18.76
CA ALA A 262 -52.77 -124.32 18.69
C ALA A 262 -52.94 -125.74 18.12
N ASN A 263 -52.25 -126.04 17.00
CA ASN A 263 -52.26 -127.37 16.38
C ASN A 263 -51.72 -128.47 17.30
N ILE A 264 -50.56 -128.24 17.95
CA ILE A 264 -49.99 -129.19 18.92
C ILE A 264 -50.94 -129.40 20.10
N SER A 265 -51.58 -128.32 20.56
CA SER A 265 -52.54 -128.39 21.66
C SER A 265 -53.77 -129.22 21.30
N GLU A 266 -54.33 -129.04 20.12
CA GLU A 266 -55.44 -129.83 19.59
C GLU A 266 -55.08 -131.32 19.50
N ILE A 267 -53.90 -131.65 18.97
CA ILE A 267 -53.41 -133.03 18.86
C ILE A 267 -53.28 -133.68 20.24
N ILE A 268 -52.59 -133.03 21.18
CA ILE A 268 -52.35 -133.56 22.53
C ILE A 268 -53.66 -133.68 23.32
N GLN A 269 -54.58 -132.71 23.15
CA GLN A 269 -55.91 -132.75 23.73
C GLN A 269 -56.69 -133.97 23.22
N GLY A 270 -56.67 -134.22 21.90
CA GLY A 270 -57.27 -135.41 21.28
C GLY A 270 -56.64 -136.73 21.76
N PHE A 271 -55.33 -136.76 21.99
CA PHE A 271 -54.66 -137.92 22.60
C PHE A 271 -55.16 -138.21 24.02
N PHE A 272 -55.27 -137.19 24.87
CA PHE A 272 -55.79 -137.37 26.23
C PHE A 272 -57.25 -137.82 26.25
N ASP A 273 -58.09 -137.29 25.37
CA ASP A 273 -59.50 -137.70 25.28
C ASP A 273 -59.64 -139.17 24.87
N LYS A 274 -58.80 -139.65 23.94
CA LYS A 274 -58.77 -141.06 23.53
C LYS A 274 -58.27 -142.00 24.64
N LEU A 275 -57.29 -141.57 25.44
CA LEU A 275 -56.80 -142.33 26.60
C LEU A 275 -57.88 -142.53 27.67
N VAL A 276 -58.69 -141.49 27.94
CA VAL A 276 -59.86 -141.60 28.82
C VAL A 276 -60.89 -142.59 28.25
N GLU A 277 -61.15 -142.55 26.95
CA GLU A 277 -62.08 -143.47 26.29
C GLU A 277 -61.64 -144.94 26.40
N GLU A 278 -60.36 -145.23 26.12
CA GLU A 278 -59.80 -146.58 26.24
C GLU A 278 -59.78 -147.09 27.68
N SER A 279 -59.49 -146.23 28.68
CA SER A 279 -59.61 -146.59 30.10
C SER A 279 -61.05 -147.03 30.44
N LYS A 280 -62.07 -146.30 29.95
CA LYS A 280 -63.49 -146.65 30.13
C LYS A 280 -63.92 -147.91 29.38
N LYS A 281 -63.25 -148.26 28.27
CA LYS A 281 -63.49 -149.55 27.58
C LYS A 281 -62.92 -150.71 28.38
N LEU A 282 -61.73 -150.54 28.96
CA LEU A 282 -61.08 -151.55 29.79
C LEU A 282 -61.90 -151.86 31.06
N GLU A 283 -62.43 -150.83 31.72
CA GLU A 283 -63.36 -150.95 32.87
C GLU A 283 -64.60 -151.79 32.52
N ARG A 284 -65.23 -151.49 31.38
CA ARG A 284 -66.40 -152.23 30.88
C ARG A 284 -66.06 -153.68 30.55
N HIS A 285 -64.91 -153.93 29.94
CA HIS A 285 -64.46 -155.28 29.61
C HIS A 285 -64.20 -156.11 30.87
N ALA A 286 -63.53 -155.54 31.88
CA ALA A 286 -63.31 -156.19 33.17
C ALA A 286 -64.64 -156.57 33.85
N SER A 287 -65.64 -155.69 33.79
CA SER A 287 -66.99 -155.94 34.31
C SER A 287 -67.71 -157.10 33.59
N THR A 288 -67.58 -157.19 32.25
CA THR A 288 -68.21 -158.27 31.47
C THR A 288 -67.59 -159.64 31.72
N VAL A 289 -66.27 -159.72 31.87
CA VAL A 289 -65.57 -160.99 32.13
C VAL A 289 -65.95 -161.55 33.50
N ASP A 290 -66.07 -160.69 34.51
CA ASP A 290 -66.54 -161.06 35.85
C ASP A 290 -67.95 -161.67 35.85
N GLU A 291 -68.90 -161.04 35.12
CA GLU A 291 -70.26 -161.56 34.97
C GLU A 291 -70.29 -162.94 34.30
N ILE A 292 -69.51 -163.15 33.23
CA ILE A 292 -69.46 -164.43 32.51
C ILE A 292 -68.89 -165.53 33.38
N GLN A 293 -67.76 -165.27 34.07
CA GLN A 293 -67.10 -166.27 34.92
C GLN A 293 -67.99 -166.66 36.11
N THR A 294 -68.68 -165.71 36.72
CA THR A 294 -69.60 -165.97 37.83
C THR A 294 -70.81 -166.81 37.39
N LYS A 295 -71.30 -166.59 36.17
CA LYS A 295 -72.44 -167.34 35.59
C LYS A 295 -72.09 -168.78 35.21
N CYS A 296 -70.94 -169.01 34.56
CA CYS A 296 -70.49 -170.37 34.20
C CYS A 296 -70.25 -171.26 35.42
N ILE A 297 -69.80 -170.69 36.54
CA ILE A 297 -69.61 -171.40 37.80
C ILE A 297 -70.97 -171.87 38.36
N ALA A 298 -72.01 -171.03 38.28
CA ALA A 298 -73.35 -171.37 38.76
C ALA A 298 -74.07 -172.43 37.90
N GLU A 299 -73.90 -172.39 36.56
CA GLU A 299 -74.52 -173.36 35.64
C GLU A 299 -73.91 -174.77 35.80
N PHE A 300 -72.61 -174.88 36.09
CA PHE A 300 -71.95 -176.17 36.35
C PHE A 300 -72.49 -176.86 37.63
N GLU A 301 -72.84 -176.09 38.64
CA GLU A 301 -73.34 -176.58 39.93
C GLU A 301 -74.73 -177.24 39.78
N ALA A 302 -75.62 -176.65 38.98
CA ALA A 302 -76.97 -177.16 38.76
C ALA A 302 -77.02 -178.47 37.93
N ALA A 303 -76.18 -178.61 36.91
CA ALA A 303 -76.18 -179.77 36.03
C ALA A 303 -75.74 -181.08 36.74
N TYR A 304 -74.91 -180.98 37.78
CA TYR A 304 -74.40 -182.15 38.50
C TYR A 304 -75.40 -182.75 39.51
N GLU A 305 -76.31 -181.93 40.06
CA GLU A 305 -77.31 -182.38 41.03
C GLU A 305 -78.41 -183.26 40.41
N GLU A 306 -78.73 -183.05 39.14
CA GLU A 306 -79.85 -183.72 38.46
C GLU A 306 -79.50 -185.14 37.98
N GLN A 307 -78.25 -185.38 37.56
CA GLN A 307 -77.75 -186.69 37.15
C GLN A 307 -77.73 -187.71 38.32
N SER A 308 -77.43 -187.24 39.54
CA SER A 308 -77.31 -188.07 40.75
C SER A 308 -78.62 -188.75 41.18
N ARG A 309 -79.78 -188.24 40.76
CA ARG A 309 -81.09 -188.72 41.24
C ARG A 309 -81.63 -189.88 40.37
N ALA A 310 -81.29 -189.91 39.09
CA ALA A 310 -81.85 -190.86 38.12
C ALA A 310 -81.18 -192.26 38.14
N GLU A 311 -79.95 -192.39 38.62
CA GLU A 311 -79.24 -193.69 38.66
C GLU A 311 -79.63 -194.59 39.83
N ALA A 312 -80.37 -194.08 40.83
CA ALA A 312 -80.76 -194.84 42.02
C ALA A 312 -81.93 -195.82 41.79
N GLU A 313 -82.76 -195.64 40.76
CA GLU A 313 -84.04 -196.37 40.63
C GLU A 313 -84.01 -197.61 39.71
N LYS A 314 -82.94 -197.86 38.93
CA LYS A 314 -82.89 -198.96 37.93
C LYS A 314 -82.28 -200.28 38.43
N LEU A 315 -81.64 -200.32 39.61
CA LEU A 315 -80.83 -201.46 40.07
C LEU A 315 -81.55 -202.41 41.06
N ILE A 316 -82.80 -202.12 41.44
CA ILE A 316 -83.50 -202.80 42.55
C ILE A 316 -84.02 -204.22 42.21
N ALA A 317 -84.00 -204.66 40.95
CA ALA A 317 -84.68 -205.89 40.54
C ALA A 317 -83.83 -207.17 40.38
N ASP A 318 -82.48 -207.14 40.42
CA ASP A 318 -81.70 -208.38 40.31
C ASP A 318 -80.42 -208.39 41.17
N MET A 319 -80.39 -209.31 42.12
CA MET A 319 -79.29 -209.74 43.01
C MET A 319 -78.80 -208.76 44.10
N THR A 320 -79.66 -208.66 45.12
CA THR A 320 -79.36 -208.97 46.52
C THR A 320 -77.98 -209.61 46.78
N THR A 321 -77.19 -208.89 47.58
CA THR A 321 -75.92 -209.26 48.26
C THR A 321 -74.60 -209.15 47.48
N MET A 322 -74.22 -207.97 46.97
CA MET A 322 -72.83 -207.47 47.13
C MET A 322 -72.43 -206.05 46.69
N VAL A 323 -73.33 -205.11 46.35
CA VAL A 323 -72.89 -203.76 45.92
C VAL A 323 -73.67 -202.64 46.62
N SER A 324 -73.37 -202.40 47.89
CA SER A 324 -73.94 -201.27 48.66
C SER A 324 -72.93 -200.29 49.25
N ASN A 325 -71.61 -200.48 49.07
CA ASN A 325 -70.59 -199.63 49.72
C ASN A 325 -69.83 -198.65 48.79
N HIS A 326 -70.06 -198.68 47.47
CA HIS A 326 -69.30 -197.83 46.53
C HIS A 326 -69.96 -196.47 46.22
N LEU A 327 -71.28 -196.31 46.38
CA LEU A 327 -71.98 -195.12 45.88
C LEU A 327 -71.85 -193.85 46.76
N HIS A 328 -71.39 -193.96 48.01
CA HIS A 328 -71.35 -192.81 48.92
C HIS A 328 -70.11 -191.90 48.74
N ARG A 329 -69.03 -192.38 48.10
CA ARG A 329 -67.73 -191.68 48.07
C ARG A 329 -67.55 -190.66 46.92
N GLN A 330 -68.51 -190.54 46.00
CA GLN A 330 -68.36 -189.70 44.79
C GLN A 330 -68.98 -188.29 44.90
N LYS A 331 -69.79 -188.00 45.93
CA LYS A 331 -70.50 -186.71 46.07
C LYS A 331 -69.69 -185.59 46.76
N GLU A 332 -68.72 -185.93 47.62
CA GLU A 332 -68.04 -184.96 48.48
C GLU A 332 -66.85 -184.24 47.79
N LEU A 333 -66.27 -184.82 46.73
CA LEU A 333 -65.02 -184.33 46.13
C LEU A 333 -65.19 -183.12 45.16
N VAL A 334 -66.44 -182.76 44.79
CA VAL A 334 -66.73 -181.69 43.81
C VAL A 334 -67.04 -180.35 44.48
N GLY A 335 -67.56 -180.33 45.72
CA GLY A 335 -67.99 -179.08 46.39
C GLY A 335 -66.85 -178.12 46.76
N THR A 336 -65.71 -178.63 47.24
CA THR A 336 -64.62 -177.76 47.75
C THR A 336 -63.88 -177.00 46.64
N ARG A 337 -63.82 -177.56 45.43
CA ARG A 337 -63.12 -176.93 44.27
C ARG A 337 -63.86 -175.73 43.67
N LEU A 338 -65.17 -175.59 43.91
CA LEU A 338 -65.98 -174.50 43.38
C LEU A 338 -65.82 -173.17 44.15
N VAL A 339 -65.46 -173.24 45.44
CA VAL A 339 -65.30 -172.04 46.29
C VAL A 339 -64.02 -171.26 45.96
N ASP A 340 -62.88 -171.95 45.85
CA ASP A 340 -61.57 -171.32 45.54
C ASP A 340 -61.59 -170.56 44.19
N LEU A 341 -62.38 -171.06 43.23
CA LEU A 341 -62.49 -170.45 41.91
C LEU A 341 -63.22 -169.09 41.97
N ARG A 342 -64.22 -168.94 42.85
CA ARG A 342 -65.00 -167.71 43.02
C ARG A 342 -64.17 -166.58 43.66
N GLU A 343 -63.29 -166.93 44.59
CA GLU A 343 -62.41 -165.96 45.27
C GLU A 343 -61.35 -165.37 44.30
N THR A 344 -60.82 -166.20 43.41
CA THR A 344 -59.83 -165.78 42.39
C THR A 344 -60.43 -164.80 41.37
N VAL A 345 -61.68 -165.00 40.95
CA VAL A 345 -62.40 -164.08 40.03
C VAL A 345 -62.58 -162.70 40.68
N THR A 346 -62.97 -162.67 41.96
CA THR A 346 -63.19 -161.42 42.70
C THR A 346 -61.88 -160.63 42.90
N GLY A 347 -60.77 -161.31 43.18
CA GLY A 347 -59.44 -160.69 43.30
C GLY A 347 -58.97 -160.02 42.01
N ASN A 348 -59.14 -160.67 40.86
CA ASN A 348 -58.74 -160.10 39.56
C ASN A 348 -59.56 -158.85 39.19
N LYS A 349 -60.84 -158.80 39.54
CA LYS A 349 -61.69 -157.62 39.31
C LYS A 349 -61.20 -156.40 40.07
N THR A 350 -60.94 -156.54 41.37
CA THR A 350 -60.49 -155.42 42.21
C THR A 350 -59.13 -154.84 41.78
N PHE A 351 -58.22 -155.67 41.24
CA PHE A 351 -56.94 -155.21 40.70
C PHE A 351 -57.11 -154.38 39.42
N LEU A 352 -57.98 -154.81 38.50
CA LEU A 352 -58.25 -154.07 37.25
C LEU A 352 -58.92 -152.72 37.51
N ASP A 353 -59.91 -152.65 38.41
CA ASP A 353 -60.61 -151.40 38.75
C ASP A 353 -59.67 -150.35 39.39
N GLY A 354 -58.72 -150.79 40.22
CA GLY A 354 -57.71 -149.91 40.82
C GLY A 354 -56.76 -149.28 39.79
N HIS A 355 -56.35 -150.06 38.79
CA HIS A 355 -55.48 -149.57 37.70
C HIS A 355 -56.21 -148.65 36.72
N VAL A 356 -57.47 -148.91 36.41
CA VAL A 356 -58.34 -148.01 35.61
C VAL A 356 -58.48 -146.65 36.31
N SER A 357 -58.78 -146.65 37.61
CA SER A 357 -58.95 -145.41 38.39
C SER A 357 -57.65 -144.59 38.46
N SER A 358 -56.50 -145.25 38.61
CA SER A 358 -55.19 -144.61 38.56
C SER A 358 -54.88 -144.00 37.19
N MET A 359 -55.17 -144.74 36.11
CA MET A 359 -54.96 -144.27 34.73
C MET A 359 -55.82 -143.06 34.38
N GLU A 360 -57.08 -143.03 34.83
CA GLU A 360 -57.97 -141.87 34.68
C GLU A 360 -57.45 -140.66 35.48
N GLY A 361 -56.98 -140.87 36.72
CA GLY A 361 -56.38 -139.83 37.56
C GLY A 361 -55.11 -139.21 36.94
N ILE A 362 -54.21 -140.03 36.40
CA ILE A 362 -52.99 -139.55 35.73
C ILE A 362 -53.35 -138.78 34.45
N THR A 363 -54.27 -139.31 33.64
CA THR A 363 -54.68 -138.71 32.35
C THR A 363 -55.36 -137.35 32.57
N THR A 364 -56.23 -137.24 33.58
CA THR A 364 -56.92 -135.97 33.91
C THR A 364 -55.96 -134.90 34.44
N VAL A 365 -54.99 -135.29 35.28
CA VAL A 365 -53.93 -134.37 35.77
C VAL A 365 -53.02 -133.91 34.63
N ALA A 366 -52.63 -134.82 33.73
CA ALA A 366 -51.79 -134.50 32.57
C ALA A 366 -52.51 -133.55 31.59
N LYS A 367 -53.80 -133.80 31.31
CA LYS A 367 -54.65 -132.92 30.50
C LYS A 367 -54.75 -131.51 31.08
N ARG A 368 -54.99 -131.36 32.38
CA ARG A 368 -55.04 -130.05 33.04
C ARG A 368 -53.71 -129.31 32.94
N LYS A 369 -52.59 -129.96 33.28
CA LYS A 369 -51.25 -129.35 33.18
C LYS A 369 -50.91 -128.93 31.75
N TRP A 370 -51.32 -129.71 30.74
CA TRP A 370 -51.14 -129.35 29.35
C TRP A 370 -51.98 -128.13 28.94
N GLN A 371 -53.23 -128.05 29.39
CA GLN A 371 -54.08 -126.87 29.15
C GLN A 371 -53.51 -125.61 29.80
N ASP A 372 -53.03 -125.70 31.05
CA ASP A 372 -52.37 -124.59 31.74
C ASP A 372 -51.10 -124.14 30.98
N TYR A 373 -50.25 -125.08 30.56
CA TYR A 373 -49.07 -124.76 29.75
C TYR A 373 -49.42 -124.15 28.38
N SER A 374 -50.39 -124.72 27.67
CA SER A 374 -50.82 -124.25 26.35
C SER A 374 -51.43 -122.85 26.41
N THR A 375 -52.23 -122.55 27.43
CA THR A 375 -52.80 -121.21 27.63
C THR A 375 -51.73 -120.20 28.02
N GLN A 376 -50.80 -120.57 28.91
CA GLN A 376 -49.67 -119.71 29.28
C GLN A 376 -48.69 -119.46 28.13
N ALA A 377 -48.38 -120.47 27.31
CA ALA A 377 -47.56 -120.32 26.12
C ALA A 377 -48.29 -119.50 25.03
N GLY A 378 -49.61 -119.64 24.91
CA GLY A 378 -50.45 -118.86 24.02
C GLY A 378 -50.52 -117.38 24.42
N SER A 379 -50.71 -117.09 25.71
CA SER A 379 -50.68 -115.71 26.21
C SER A 379 -49.30 -115.08 26.07
N SER A 380 -48.22 -115.85 26.34
CA SER A 380 -46.84 -115.36 26.20
C SER A 380 -46.46 -115.06 24.74
N THR A 381 -46.86 -115.89 23.78
CA THR A 381 -46.62 -115.62 22.35
C THR A 381 -47.37 -114.36 21.88
N LYS A 382 -48.61 -114.17 22.34
CA LYS A 382 -49.40 -112.96 22.07
C LYS A 382 -48.79 -111.70 22.70
N GLU A 383 -48.39 -111.75 23.98
CA GLU A 383 -47.72 -110.64 24.66
C GLU A 383 -46.41 -110.24 23.95
N ASN A 384 -45.63 -111.22 23.49
CA ASN A 384 -44.40 -110.97 22.73
C ASN A 384 -44.70 -110.31 21.37
N ALA A 385 -45.77 -110.71 20.68
CA ALA A 385 -46.22 -110.08 19.44
C ALA A 385 -46.67 -108.62 19.66
N ASP A 386 -47.47 -108.38 20.70
CA ASP A 386 -47.96 -107.04 21.07
C ASP A 386 -46.79 -106.11 21.49
N PHE A 387 -45.84 -106.61 22.28
CA PHE A 387 -44.63 -105.88 22.65
C PHE A 387 -43.78 -105.52 21.42
N SER A 388 -43.59 -106.47 20.51
CA SER A 388 -42.87 -106.25 19.25
C SER A 388 -43.56 -105.19 18.38
N ALA A 389 -44.89 -105.27 18.24
CA ALA A 389 -45.68 -104.27 17.50
C ALA A 389 -45.58 -102.88 18.14
N ALA A 390 -45.67 -102.77 19.46
CA ALA A 390 -45.51 -101.50 20.17
C ALA A 390 -44.11 -100.89 19.97
N LYS A 391 -43.05 -101.73 19.98
CA LYS A 391 -41.67 -101.29 19.67
C LYS A 391 -41.54 -100.81 18.23
N HIS A 392 -42.11 -101.51 17.26
CA HIS A 392 -42.16 -101.06 15.87
C HIS A 392 -42.87 -99.72 15.74
N CYS A 393 -44.06 -99.53 16.31
CA CYS A 393 -44.78 -98.25 16.26
C CYS A 393 -43.95 -97.10 16.85
N ARG A 394 -43.23 -97.36 17.96
CA ARG A 394 -42.35 -96.36 18.57
C ARG A 394 -41.16 -96.01 17.66
N MET A 395 -40.58 -97.02 16.99
CA MET A 395 -39.46 -96.83 16.09
C MET A 395 -39.88 -96.12 14.79
N GLU A 396 -41.05 -96.45 14.25
CA GLU A 396 -41.65 -95.77 13.10
C GLU A 396 -41.89 -94.28 13.40
N LEU A 397 -42.42 -93.96 14.58
CA LEU A 397 -42.59 -92.56 15.02
C LEU A 397 -41.25 -91.81 15.09
N LEU A 398 -40.18 -92.46 15.57
CA LEU A 398 -38.85 -91.86 15.58
C LEU A 398 -38.31 -91.66 14.17
N MET A 399 -38.48 -92.66 13.29
CA MET A 399 -38.07 -92.60 11.89
C MET A 399 -38.76 -91.45 11.17
N GLN A 400 -40.08 -91.33 11.31
CA GLN A 400 -40.86 -90.25 10.72
C GLN A 400 -40.42 -88.87 11.24
N LYS A 401 -40.05 -88.77 12.52
CA LYS A 401 -39.44 -87.55 13.07
C LYS A 401 -38.08 -87.25 12.47
N CYS A 402 -37.23 -88.26 12.26
CA CYS A 402 -35.93 -88.09 11.61
C CYS A 402 -36.09 -87.61 10.15
N VAL A 403 -37.01 -88.20 9.39
CA VAL A 403 -37.33 -87.79 8.02
C VAL A 403 -37.83 -86.35 7.97
N SER A 404 -38.82 -86.00 8.80
CA SER A 404 -39.36 -84.64 8.80
C SER A 404 -38.33 -83.61 9.24
N THR A 405 -37.50 -83.93 10.23
CA THR A 405 -36.41 -83.05 10.69
C THR A 405 -35.39 -82.83 9.57
N THR A 406 -35.01 -83.90 8.85
CA THR A 406 -34.07 -83.83 7.72
C THR A 406 -34.62 -82.95 6.60
N GLU A 407 -35.89 -83.14 6.22
CA GLU A 407 -36.54 -82.34 5.17
C GLU A 407 -36.65 -80.85 5.57
N THR A 408 -37.00 -80.57 6.82
CA THR A 408 -37.02 -79.19 7.32
C THR A 408 -35.63 -78.56 7.35
N ALA A 409 -34.60 -79.31 7.73
CA ALA A 409 -33.22 -78.82 7.74
C ALA A 409 -32.73 -78.51 6.32
N HIS A 410 -33.07 -79.36 5.35
CA HIS A 410 -32.75 -79.15 3.94
C HIS A 410 -33.43 -77.89 3.36
N LYS A 411 -34.74 -77.72 3.59
CA LYS A 411 -35.46 -76.50 3.18
C LYS A 411 -34.91 -75.24 3.85
N GLN A 412 -34.57 -75.34 5.14
CA GLN A 412 -33.98 -74.24 5.88
C GLN A 412 -32.62 -73.84 5.29
N TRP A 413 -31.77 -74.82 4.94
CA TRP A 413 -30.51 -74.60 4.24
C TRP A 413 -30.71 -73.85 2.92
N GLN A 414 -31.60 -74.35 2.05
CA GLN A 414 -31.89 -73.72 0.75
C GLN A 414 -32.37 -72.27 0.91
N SER A 415 -33.32 -72.03 1.82
CA SER A 415 -33.83 -70.68 2.07
C SER A 415 -32.76 -69.75 2.66
N THR A 416 -31.88 -70.25 3.51
CA THR A 416 -30.73 -69.48 4.03
C THR A 416 -29.74 -69.14 2.91
N ASN A 417 -29.41 -70.08 2.03
CA ASN A 417 -28.53 -69.85 0.89
C ASN A 417 -29.09 -68.75 -0.04
N GLU A 418 -30.36 -68.87 -0.45
CA GLU A 418 -31.04 -67.87 -1.28
C GLU A 418 -31.07 -66.49 -0.61
N SER A 419 -31.41 -66.43 0.68
CA SER A 419 -31.48 -65.17 1.43
C SER A 419 -30.13 -64.47 1.56
N VAL A 420 -29.04 -65.22 1.72
CA VAL A 420 -27.68 -64.65 1.78
C VAL A 420 -27.26 -64.11 0.42
N ASN A 421 -27.58 -64.81 -0.66
CA ASN A 421 -27.30 -64.37 -2.02
C ASN A 421 -28.09 -63.11 -2.42
N ASP A 422 -29.37 -63.02 -2.06
CA ASP A 422 -30.18 -61.81 -2.26
C ASP A 422 -29.62 -60.64 -1.44
N MET A 423 -29.30 -60.86 -0.17
CA MET A 423 -28.69 -59.85 0.70
C MET A 423 -27.35 -59.33 0.12
N GLY A 424 -26.49 -60.23 -0.37
CA GLY A 424 -25.23 -59.86 -1.04
C GLY A 424 -25.47 -58.99 -2.28
N SER A 425 -26.42 -59.38 -3.11
CA SER A 425 -26.80 -58.64 -4.32
C SER A 425 -27.35 -57.24 -4.00
N GLN A 426 -28.25 -57.13 -3.01
CA GLN A 426 -28.79 -55.85 -2.55
C GLN A 426 -27.72 -54.94 -1.94
N HIS A 427 -26.78 -55.51 -1.17
CA HIS A 427 -25.65 -54.78 -0.61
C HIS A 427 -24.77 -54.19 -1.72
N VAL A 428 -24.44 -54.96 -2.75
CA VAL A 428 -23.68 -54.49 -3.92
C VAL A 428 -24.43 -53.37 -4.65
N LEU A 429 -25.73 -53.52 -4.92
CA LEU A 429 -26.54 -52.48 -5.55
C LEU A 429 -26.56 -51.17 -4.75
N THR A 430 -26.72 -51.28 -3.43
CA THR A 430 -26.71 -50.13 -2.52
C THR A 430 -25.34 -49.45 -2.51
N MET A 431 -24.24 -50.22 -2.46
CA MET A 431 -22.87 -49.70 -2.52
C MET A 431 -22.60 -48.96 -3.83
N HIS A 432 -22.97 -49.55 -4.98
CA HIS A 432 -22.85 -48.91 -6.29
C HIS A 432 -23.63 -47.59 -6.37
N SER A 433 -24.83 -47.54 -5.78
CA SER A 433 -25.63 -46.32 -5.72
C SER A 433 -24.93 -45.21 -4.91
N VAL A 434 -24.40 -45.55 -3.73
CA VAL A 434 -23.66 -44.60 -2.87
C VAL A 434 -22.39 -44.11 -3.57
N VAL A 435 -21.60 -45.02 -4.14
CA VAL A 435 -20.38 -44.70 -4.89
C VAL A 435 -20.69 -43.75 -6.05
N ARG A 436 -21.73 -44.02 -6.83
CA ARG A 436 -22.17 -43.15 -7.93
C ARG A 436 -22.51 -41.74 -7.43
N ASN A 437 -23.34 -41.64 -6.40
CA ASN A 437 -23.73 -40.35 -5.83
C ASN A 437 -22.51 -39.56 -5.32
N MET A 438 -21.53 -40.22 -4.70
CA MET A 438 -20.29 -39.58 -4.27
C MET A 438 -19.42 -39.12 -5.45
N CYS A 439 -19.32 -39.91 -6.51
CA CYS A 439 -18.64 -39.51 -7.75
C CYS A 439 -19.32 -38.30 -8.41
N ASP A 440 -20.64 -38.29 -8.48
CA ASP A 440 -21.42 -37.16 -9.00
C ASP A 440 -21.21 -35.90 -8.13
N SER A 441 -21.17 -36.05 -6.80
CA SER A 441 -20.84 -34.95 -5.87
C SER A 441 -19.41 -34.43 -6.10
N ASN A 442 -18.44 -35.31 -6.35
CA ASN A 442 -17.07 -34.92 -6.67
C ASN A 442 -16.99 -34.14 -8.00
N GLU A 443 -17.79 -34.53 -9.01
CA GLU A 443 -17.93 -33.78 -10.26
C GLU A 443 -18.51 -32.39 -10.01
N GLN A 444 -19.60 -32.32 -9.24
CA GLN A 444 -20.25 -31.08 -8.87
C GLN A 444 -19.28 -30.11 -8.18
N HIS A 445 -18.49 -30.59 -7.22
CA HIS A 445 -17.48 -29.76 -6.54
C HIS A 445 -16.42 -29.19 -7.50
N VAL A 446 -16.01 -29.94 -8.53
CA VAL A 446 -15.11 -29.41 -9.57
C VAL A 446 -15.81 -28.31 -10.37
N THR A 447 -17.05 -28.52 -10.79
CA THR A 447 -17.79 -27.50 -11.57
C THR A 447 -18.06 -26.21 -10.78
N GLU A 448 -18.38 -26.32 -9.49
CA GLU A 448 -18.56 -25.17 -8.59
C GLU A 448 -17.26 -24.42 -8.36
N PHE A 449 -16.15 -25.15 -8.17
CA PHE A 449 -14.83 -24.56 -8.04
C PHE A 449 -14.43 -23.83 -9.32
N ASP A 450 -14.61 -24.45 -10.49
CA ASP A 450 -14.29 -23.85 -11.79
C ASP A 450 -15.11 -22.57 -12.02
N SER A 451 -16.41 -22.60 -11.72
CA SER A 451 -17.28 -21.40 -11.80
C SER A 451 -16.81 -20.27 -10.87
N THR A 452 -16.42 -20.62 -9.64
CA THR A 452 -15.93 -19.63 -8.65
C THR A 452 -14.58 -19.06 -9.06
N LYS A 453 -13.71 -19.90 -9.62
CA LYS A 453 -12.39 -19.52 -10.15
C LYS A 453 -12.55 -18.52 -11.31
N ASP A 454 -13.43 -18.80 -12.26
CA ASP A 454 -13.67 -17.92 -13.41
C ASP A 454 -14.22 -16.56 -12.96
N ALA A 455 -15.18 -16.55 -12.02
CA ALA A 455 -15.68 -15.30 -11.43
C ALA A 455 -14.59 -14.51 -10.68
N ALA A 456 -13.70 -15.20 -9.96
CA ALA A 456 -12.58 -14.57 -9.27
C ALA A 456 -11.55 -13.98 -10.26
N ASP A 457 -11.22 -14.70 -11.33
CA ASP A 457 -10.33 -14.24 -12.39
C ASP A 457 -10.88 -12.99 -13.11
N GLU A 458 -12.17 -12.98 -13.43
CA GLU A 458 -12.85 -11.82 -14.02
C GLU A 458 -12.76 -10.58 -13.10
N VAL A 459 -13.02 -10.75 -11.81
CA VAL A 459 -12.92 -9.67 -10.81
C VAL A 459 -11.48 -9.15 -10.68
N VAL A 460 -10.49 -10.06 -10.60
CA VAL A 460 -9.08 -9.67 -10.50
C VAL A 460 -8.63 -8.96 -11.78
N THR A 461 -9.04 -9.46 -12.94
CA THR A 461 -8.74 -8.84 -14.25
C THR A 461 -9.31 -7.43 -14.33
N ARG A 462 -10.61 -7.26 -14.07
CA ARG A 462 -11.26 -5.95 -14.03
C ARG A 462 -10.57 -4.98 -13.06
N ASN A 463 -10.37 -5.39 -11.81
CA ASN A 463 -9.71 -4.52 -10.82
C ASN A 463 -8.27 -4.16 -11.20
N SER A 464 -7.52 -5.08 -11.83
CA SER A 464 -6.16 -4.82 -12.30
C SER A 464 -6.13 -3.82 -13.47
N GLU A 465 -7.10 -3.90 -14.37
CA GLU A 465 -7.24 -3.00 -15.52
C GLU A 465 -7.70 -1.62 -15.06
N ASP A 466 -8.68 -1.55 -14.16
CA ASP A 466 -9.13 -0.31 -13.51
C ASP A 466 -7.97 0.41 -12.81
N ALA A 467 -7.11 -0.34 -12.10
CA ALA A 467 -5.92 0.22 -11.44
C ALA A 467 -4.89 0.75 -12.46
N VAL A 468 -4.62 0.01 -13.54
CA VAL A 468 -3.72 0.45 -14.61
C VAL A 468 -4.25 1.73 -15.27
N GLN A 469 -5.55 1.77 -15.58
CA GLN A 469 -6.19 2.94 -16.18
C GLN A 469 -6.20 4.14 -15.23
N SER A 470 -6.34 3.90 -13.92
CA SER A 470 -6.22 4.95 -12.91
C SER A 470 -4.81 5.55 -12.88
N PHE A 471 -3.76 4.72 -13.01
CA PHE A 471 -2.38 5.20 -13.12
C PHE A 471 -2.14 6.00 -14.41
N ASP A 472 -2.72 5.58 -15.53
CA ASP A 472 -2.68 6.34 -16.79
C ASP A 472 -3.34 7.72 -16.64
N SER A 473 -4.56 7.76 -16.11
CA SER A 473 -5.32 9.00 -15.88
C SER A 473 -4.60 9.97 -14.93
N LEU A 474 -4.00 9.46 -13.84
CA LEU A 474 -3.22 10.27 -12.93
C LEU A 474 -1.96 10.83 -13.62
N SER A 475 -1.25 9.97 -14.36
CA SER A 475 -0.05 10.35 -15.09
C SER A 475 -0.29 11.45 -16.12
N GLU A 476 -1.42 11.38 -16.85
CA GLU A 476 -1.79 12.41 -17.81
C GLU A 476 -2.07 13.75 -17.12
N LYS A 477 -2.81 13.73 -15.99
CA LYS A 477 -3.11 14.95 -15.21
C LYS A 477 -1.86 15.60 -14.64
N GLU A 478 -0.94 14.81 -14.09
CA GLU A 478 0.32 15.31 -13.55
C GLU A 478 1.21 15.90 -14.66
N ARG A 479 1.32 15.21 -15.81
CA ARG A 479 2.06 15.73 -16.97
C ARG A 479 1.47 17.03 -17.50
N ALA A 480 0.14 17.14 -17.59
CA ALA A 480 -0.53 18.37 -17.99
C ALA A 480 -0.26 19.52 -17.00
N SER A 481 -0.27 19.22 -15.69
CA SER A 481 0.03 20.21 -14.65
C SER A 481 1.47 20.72 -14.76
N ILE A 482 2.43 19.82 -14.97
CA ILE A 482 3.85 20.17 -15.11
C ILE A 482 4.10 20.93 -16.41
N SER A 483 3.44 20.56 -17.51
CA SER A 483 3.47 21.34 -18.76
C SER A 483 3.02 22.78 -18.51
N GLY A 484 1.94 22.98 -17.77
CA GLY A 484 1.48 24.33 -17.41
C GLY A 484 2.49 25.13 -16.56
N ILE A 485 3.22 24.46 -15.66
CA ILE A 485 4.30 25.09 -14.88
C ILE A 485 5.46 25.51 -15.80
N LEU A 486 5.89 24.63 -16.70
CA LEU A 486 6.96 24.91 -17.65
C LEU A 486 6.58 26.03 -18.62
N ASP A 487 5.35 26.03 -19.14
CA ASP A 487 4.85 27.12 -19.99
C ASP A 487 4.85 28.46 -19.24
N THR A 488 4.42 28.46 -17.97
CA THR A 488 4.46 29.66 -17.13
C THR A 488 5.90 30.12 -16.87
N ALA A 489 6.83 29.19 -16.60
CA ALA A 489 8.25 29.51 -16.41
C ALA A 489 8.87 30.13 -17.68
N ASN A 490 8.55 29.59 -18.86
CA ASN A 490 8.98 30.13 -20.15
C ASN A 490 8.46 31.55 -20.37
N THR A 491 7.16 31.79 -20.16
CA THR A 491 6.59 33.14 -20.30
C THR A 491 7.20 34.15 -19.32
N HIS A 492 7.57 33.71 -18.11
CA HIS A 492 8.28 34.56 -17.16
C HIS A 492 9.71 34.87 -17.62
N SER A 493 10.43 33.88 -18.15
CA SER A 493 11.76 34.06 -18.74
C SER A 493 11.74 35.09 -19.87
N GLU A 494 10.77 34.99 -20.79
CA GLU A 494 10.58 35.96 -21.88
C GLU A 494 10.33 37.38 -21.33
N THR A 495 9.48 37.51 -20.31
CA THR A 495 9.16 38.80 -19.68
C THR A 495 10.40 39.44 -19.01
N ILE A 496 11.23 38.62 -18.35
CA ILE A 496 12.50 39.06 -17.76
C ILE A 496 13.47 39.54 -18.86
N GLY A 497 13.54 38.83 -19.98
CA GLY A 497 14.36 39.23 -21.13
C GLY A 497 13.94 40.58 -21.72
N VAL A 498 12.63 40.83 -21.81
CA VAL A 498 12.10 42.16 -22.21
C VAL A 498 12.49 43.24 -21.19
N LEU A 499 12.36 42.97 -19.89
CA LEU A 499 12.75 43.92 -18.83
C LEU A 499 14.24 44.28 -18.92
N GLU A 500 15.12 43.30 -19.12
CA GLU A 500 16.56 43.52 -19.26
C GLU A 500 16.87 44.42 -20.48
N HIS A 501 16.25 44.12 -21.63
CA HIS A 501 16.41 44.90 -22.84
C HIS A 501 15.91 46.33 -22.69
N ASP A 502 14.70 46.52 -22.15
CA ASP A 502 14.08 47.83 -21.95
C ASP A 502 14.89 48.67 -20.96
N HIS A 503 15.35 48.07 -19.86
CA HIS A 503 16.19 48.74 -18.88
C HIS A 503 17.51 49.21 -19.49
N ALA A 504 18.21 48.33 -20.23
CA ALA A 504 19.46 48.67 -20.91
C ALA A 504 19.26 49.83 -21.91
N SER A 505 18.21 49.75 -22.74
CA SER A 505 17.84 50.79 -23.70
C SER A 505 17.56 52.14 -23.02
N GLN A 506 16.79 52.14 -21.92
CA GLN A 506 16.50 53.35 -21.16
C GLN A 506 17.75 53.95 -20.51
N CYS A 507 18.62 53.14 -19.90
CA CYS A 507 19.90 53.60 -19.35
C CYS A 507 20.74 54.30 -20.42
N THR A 508 20.92 53.66 -21.59
CA THR A 508 21.67 54.26 -22.71
C THR A 508 21.03 55.57 -23.20
N SER A 509 19.70 55.64 -23.30
CA SER A 509 18.99 56.87 -23.65
C SER A 509 19.21 58.00 -22.62
N ILE A 510 19.20 57.68 -21.32
CA ILE A 510 19.47 58.67 -20.26
C ILE A 510 20.93 59.15 -20.33
N GLU A 511 21.89 58.24 -20.50
CA GLU A 511 23.31 58.58 -20.66
C GLU A 511 23.52 59.50 -21.87
N GLN A 512 22.91 59.18 -23.01
CA GLN A 512 22.99 60.01 -24.21
C GLN A 512 22.39 61.40 -23.97
N LYS A 513 21.19 61.49 -23.39
CA LYS A 513 20.56 62.79 -23.07
C LYS A 513 21.38 63.61 -22.08
N ALA A 514 22.00 62.95 -21.10
CA ALA A 514 22.89 63.61 -20.15
C ALA A 514 24.14 64.16 -20.85
N LEU A 515 24.74 63.38 -21.76
CA LEU A 515 25.89 63.81 -22.56
C LEU A 515 25.53 65.01 -23.46
N GLU A 516 24.43 64.93 -24.21
CA GLU A 516 23.93 66.04 -25.02
C GLU A 516 23.66 67.30 -24.18
N THR A 517 23.02 67.15 -23.02
CA THR A 517 22.66 68.29 -22.17
C THR A 517 23.88 68.94 -21.53
N PHE A 518 24.74 68.16 -20.88
CA PHE A 518 25.85 68.68 -20.09
C PHE A 518 27.09 69.04 -20.92
N GLN A 519 27.28 68.42 -22.09
CA GLN A 519 28.44 68.73 -22.94
C GLN A 519 28.11 69.65 -24.12
N GLN A 520 26.92 69.51 -24.73
CA GLN A 520 26.59 70.26 -25.95
C GLN A 520 25.71 71.47 -25.69
N ARG A 521 24.75 71.40 -24.75
CA ARG A 521 23.80 72.49 -24.49
C ARG A 521 24.19 73.40 -23.32
N TYR A 522 24.91 72.89 -22.34
CA TYR A 522 25.44 73.72 -21.25
C TYR A 522 26.50 74.67 -21.81
N MET A 523 26.18 75.97 -21.82
CA MET A 523 27.09 77.03 -22.27
C MET A 523 27.63 77.79 -21.07
N ASP A 524 28.84 78.32 -21.22
CA ASP A 524 29.41 79.25 -20.25
C ASP A 524 28.54 80.52 -20.20
N TYR A 525 28.65 81.25 -19.09
CA TYR A 525 27.80 82.41 -18.82
C TYR A 525 27.94 83.47 -19.92
N GLU A 526 26.81 83.90 -20.51
CA GLU A 526 26.75 85.07 -21.41
C GLU A 526 26.38 86.34 -20.63
N PRO A 527 27.12 87.45 -20.78
CA PRO A 527 26.85 88.69 -20.06
C PRO A 527 25.49 89.28 -20.46
N THR A 528 24.52 89.19 -19.55
CA THR A 528 23.15 89.73 -19.72
C THR A 528 22.87 90.96 -18.85
N GLY A 529 23.86 91.38 -18.05
CA GLY A 529 23.75 92.52 -17.14
C GLY A 529 24.55 93.73 -17.61
N SER A 530 24.02 94.93 -17.33
CA SER A 530 24.58 96.25 -17.61
C SER A 530 26.08 96.37 -17.32
N THR A 531 26.90 96.02 -18.31
CA THR A 531 28.33 96.30 -18.32
C THR A 531 28.51 97.82 -18.30
N PRO A 532 29.41 98.37 -17.46
CA PRO A 532 29.65 99.81 -17.43
C PRO A 532 29.95 100.33 -18.85
N VAL A 533 29.17 101.32 -19.30
CA VAL A 533 29.34 101.95 -20.62
C VAL A 533 30.70 102.62 -20.68
N ARG A 534 31.42 102.41 -21.80
CA ARG A 534 32.72 103.02 -22.08
C ARG A 534 32.66 104.53 -21.82
N SER A 535 33.43 104.99 -20.84
CA SER A 535 33.58 106.43 -20.56
C SER A 535 34.69 106.98 -21.47
N GLU A 536 34.38 107.97 -22.30
CA GLU A 536 35.39 108.67 -23.09
C GLU A 536 36.26 109.56 -22.17
N PRO A 537 37.60 109.47 -22.26
CA PRO A 537 38.47 110.30 -21.43
C PRO A 537 38.46 111.75 -21.94
N ASP A 538 38.14 112.69 -21.04
CA ASP A 538 38.10 114.13 -21.31
C ASP A 538 39.51 114.72 -21.20
N VAL A 539 40.35 114.41 -22.20
CA VAL A 539 41.74 114.88 -22.26
C VAL A 539 41.79 116.26 -22.92
N PRO A 540 42.28 117.31 -22.24
CA PRO A 540 42.41 118.64 -22.82
C PRO A 540 43.33 118.62 -24.05
N SER A 541 42.92 119.30 -25.12
CA SER A 541 43.72 119.41 -26.34
C SER A 541 44.95 120.29 -26.11
N LYS A 542 46.00 120.10 -26.93
CA LYS A 542 47.21 120.95 -26.90
C LYS A 542 46.86 122.44 -27.02
N GLY A 543 45.87 122.80 -27.85
CA GLY A 543 45.41 124.17 -28.00
C GLY A 543 44.81 124.75 -26.72
N THR A 544 44.07 123.93 -25.96
CA THR A 544 43.49 124.31 -24.67
C THR A 544 44.57 124.54 -23.62
N ILE A 545 45.64 123.74 -23.62
CA ILE A 545 46.78 123.91 -22.71
C ILE A 545 47.58 125.18 -23.04
N GLU A 546 47.83 125.44 -24.33
CA GLU A 546 48.58 126.62 -24.78
C GLU A 546 47.83 127.92 -24.43
N SER A 547 46.50 127.93 -24.47
CA SER A 547 45.68 129.10 -24.10
C SER A 547 45.73 129.48 -22.61
N LEU A 548 46.22 128.58 -21.74
CA LEU A 548 46.37 128.83 -20.30
C LEU A 548 47.75 129.41 -19.96
N ARG A 549 48.66 129.55 -20.93
CA ARG A 549 49.99 130.13 -20.74
C ARG A 549 49.93 131.66 -20.86
N THR A 550 50.77 132.36 -20.10
CA THR A 550 50.95 133.80 -20.25
C THR A 550 51.56 134.19 -21.60
N MET A 551 51.21 135.39 -22.08
CA MET A 551 51.86 136.00 -23.24
C MET A 551 53.35 136.30 -22.95
N PRO A 552 54.20 136.43 -23.98
CA PRO A 552 55.62 136.75 -23.81
C PRO A 552 55.84 138.02 -22.98
N VAL A 553 56.90 138.03 -22.18
CA VAL A 553 57.21 139.14 -21.24
C VAL A 553 57.40 140.46 -21.99
N GLU A 554 57.93 140.41 -23.21
CA GLU A 554 58.10 141.56 -24.10
C GLU A 554 56.75 142.22 -24.45
N SER A 555 55.71 141.42 -24.66
CA SER A 555 54.35 141.92 -24.95
C SER A 555 53.66 142.47 -23.70
N LEU A 556 53.89 141.86 -22.53
CA LEU A 556 53.40 142.39 -21.25
C LEU A 556 54.06 143.73 -20.89
N LEU A 557 55.33 143.93 -21.28
CA LEU A 557 56.05 145.20 -21.12
C LEU A 557 55.45 146.30 -22.02
N GLU A 558 55.14 145.98 -23.28
CA GLU A 558 54.45 146.92 -24.18
C GLU A 558 53.06 147.28 -23.66
N GLU A 559 52.26 146.30 -23.21
CA GLU A 559 50.93 146.53 -22.66
C GLU A 559 50.95 147.45 -21.42
N PHE A 560 51.93 147.28 -20.54
CA PHE A 560 52.08 148.16 -19.39
C PHE A 560 52.47 149.60 -19.80
N ARG A 561 53.38 149.73 -20.78
CA ARG A 561 53.92 151.03 -21.24
C ARG A 561 52.92 151.84 -22.07
N GLU A 562 52.12 151.19 -22.91
CA GLU A 562 51.04 151.87 -23.66
C GLU A 562 49.99 152.48 -22.72
N ASN A 563 49.73 151.81 -21.59
CA ASN A 563 48.73 152.26 -20.62
C ASN A 563 49.26 153.26 -19.57
N ASN A 564 50.57 153.57 -19.55
CA ASN A 564 51.19 154.48 -18.58
C ASN A 564 52.33 155.32 -19.21
N THR A 565 52.14 156.61 -19.54
CA THR A 565 53.17 157.49 -20.16
C THR A 565 53.95 158.37 -19.16
N PHE A 566 55.26 158.60 -19.42
CA PHE A 566 56.17 159.43 -18.60
C PHE A 566 56.71 160.64 -19.41
N GLU A 567 56.42 161.88 -19.00
CA GLU A 567 56.87 163.14 -19.67
C GLU A 567 58.08 163.77 -18.95
N SER A 568 59.15 164.13 -19.69
CA SER A 568 60.38 164.77 -19.19
C SER A 568 60.80 165.96 -20.09
N PHE A 569 61.34 167.04 -19.50
CA PHE A 569 61.78 168.25 -20.20
C PHE A 569 63.31 168.31 -20.38
N GLN A 570 63.86 167.80 -21.48
CA GLN A 570 65.06 168.36 -22.11
C GLN A 570 65.28 167.90 -23.56
N VAL A 571 65.97 168.76 -24.31
CA VAL A 571 65.97 168.94 -25.77
C VAL A 571 66.64 167.80 -26.55
N LYS A 572 66.05 167.54 -27.73
CA LYS A 572 66.45 166.61 -28.81
C LYS A 572 67.95 166.52 -29.09
N GLU A 573 68.42 165.28 -29.23
CA GLU A 573 69.55 164.91 -30.10
C GLU A 573 69.27 163.60 -30.85
N VAL A 574 69.82 163.49 -32.06
CA VAL A 574 69.44 162.55 -33.12
C VAL A 574 70.62 161.63 -33.49
N LYS A 575 70.37 160.29 -33.44
CA LYS A 575 71.02 159.17 -34.19
C LYS A 575 72.51 158.85 -33.89
N PRO A 576 73.13 157.72 -34.40
CA PRO A 576 72.63 156.52 -35.12
C PRO A 576 73.28 155.13 -34.78
N SER A 577 72.69 154.06 -35.34
CA SER A 577 73.26 152.84 -35.98
C SER A 577 74.28 151.90 -35.29
N LEU A 578 74.04 150.58 -35.37
CA LEU A 578 74.70 149.66 -36.33
C LEU A 578 74.23 148.19 -36.17
N VAL A 579 73.87 147.58 -37.30
CA VAL A 579 73.69 146.12 -37.53
C VAL A 579 75.09 145.50 -37.73
N PRO A 580 75.35 144.19 -37.49
CA PRO A 580 75.37 143.26 -38.62
C PRO A 580 74.99 141.77 -38.34
N ARG A 581 74.27 141.21 -39.33
CA ARG A 581 74.47 139.92 -40.03
C ARG A 581 74.12 138.55 -39.40
N SER A 582 73.37 137.80 -40.22
CA SER A 582 73.08 136.35 -40.33
C SER A 582 74.36 135.46 -40.43
N PRO A 583 74.32 134.11 -40.63
CA PRO A 583 73.19 133.20 -40.95
C PRO A 583 73.26 131.73 -40.39
N LEU A 584 72.29 130.92 -40.84
CA LEU A 584 72.37 129.50 -41.29
C LEU A 584 71.87 128.31 -40.43
N SER A 585 71.12 127.46 -41.16
CA SER A 585 70.98 125.99 -41.16
C SER A 585 69.97 125.29 -40.23
N GLN A 586 69.00 124.67 -40.92
CA GLN A 586 68.02 123.67 -40.50
C GLN A 586 68.64 122.26 -40.39
N ILE A 587 68.06 121.41 -39.53
CA ILE A 587 67.63 120.00 -39.76
C ILE A 587 67.59 119.20 -38.42
N ASN A 588 66.48 118.50 -38.22
CA ASN A 588 66.19 117.25 -37.46
C ASN A 588 66.90 116.91 -36.13
N HIS A 589 66.10 116.53 -35.11
CA HIS A 589 65.74 115.12 -34.84
C HIS A 589 64.53 115.01 -33.91
#